data_AF-A0A6G3TXA4-F1
#
_entry.id   AF-A0A6G3TXA4-F1
#
_cell.length_a   1.000
_cell.length_b   1.000
_cell.length_c   1.000
_cell.angle_alpha   90.00
_cell.angle_beta   90.00
_cell.angle_gamma   90.00
#
_symmetry.space_group_name_H-M   'P 1'
#
loop_
_entity.id
_entity.type
_entity.pdbx_description
1 polymer ?
#
loop_
_entity_poly.entity_id
_entity_poly.type
_entity_poly.pdbx_seq_one_letter_code
_entity_poly.pdbx_strand_id
1 'polypeptide(L)'
;MTGTIDHRPVRDEHSVGELVGQATEQLSRLARQEVALAKEELAAKGRRAGRGGGMLGAAGAFAYAGLLALAGTGAAALALVLPVWLAALIVTAVLFVIAGVLAVAGRAQLRRATPATPEEALGSVKADVEEIKGRAHR
;
A
#
# COMPACT_ATOMS: atom_id res chain seq x y z
N MET A 1 13.18 81.07 -17.02
CA MET A 1 14.41 80.26 -17.14
C MET A 1 14.12 78.89 -16.54
N THR A 2 13.86 77.93 -17.41
CA THR A 2 13.23 76.64 -17.12
C THR A 2 14.30 75.64 -16.69
N GLY A 3 14.22 75.14 -15.45
CA GLY A 3 15.10 74.09 -14.94
C GLY A 3 14.66 72.72 -15.45
N THR A 4 15.58 72.03 -16.11
CA THR A 4 15.46 70.71 -16.73
C THR A 4 15.04 69.64 -15.73
N ILE A 5 13.95 68.92 -16.00
CA ILE A 5 13.60 67.67 -15.31
C ILE A 5 14.53 66.58 -15.84
N ASP A 6 15.46 66.13 -15.00
CA ASP A 6 16.36 65.01 -15.29
C ASP A 6 15.57 63.69 -15.19
N HIS A 7 15.14 63.18 -16.34
CA HIS A 7 14.55 61.86 -16.45
C HIS A 7 15.68 60.83 -16.48
N ARG A 8 16.07 60.30 -15.31
CA ARG A 8 16.88 59.08 -15.28
C ARG A 8 16.04 57.94 -15.85
N PRO A 9 16.50 57.24 -16.89
CA PRO A 9 15.80 56.06 -17.39
C PRO A 9 15.94 54.95 -16.35
N VAL A 10 14.87 54.67 -15.62
CA VAL A 10 14.72 53.40 -14.91
C VAL A 10 14.53 52.35 -15.99
N ARG A 11 15.64 51.71 -16.41
CA ARG A 11 15.60 50.51 -17.24
C ARG A 11 15.16 49.34 -16.37
N ASP A 12 13.84 49.20 -16.20
CA ASP A 12 13.19 47.98 -15.74
C ASP A 12 12.83 47.11 -16.95
N GLU A 13 13.85 46.70 -17.71
CA GLU A 13 13.71 45.67 -18.73
C GLU A 13 14.51 44.47 -18.26
N HIS A 14 13.88 43.63 -17.43
CA HIS A 14 14.45 42.33 -17.08
C HIS A 14 14.81 41.60 -18.37
N SER A 15 16.10 41.30 -18.53
CA SER A 15 16.61 40.55 -19.67
C SER A 15 15.91 39.19 -19.74
N VAL A 16 15.61 38.70 -20.95
CA VAL A 16 15.01 37.36 -21.16
C VAL A 16 15.81 36.27 -20.43
N GLY A 17 17.13 36.42 -20.33
CA GLY A 17 17.99 35.51 -19.56
C GLY A 17 17.73 35.53 -18.05
N GLU A 18 17.35 36.68 -17.50
CA GLU A 18 17.04 36.86 -16.07
C GLU A 18 15.68 36.22 -15.72
N LEU A 19 14.68 36.35 -16.60
CA LEU A 19 13.37 35.71 -16.47
C LEU A 19 13.47 34.18 -16.55
N VAL A 20 14.29 33.64 -17.47
CA VAL A 20 14.54 32.20 -17.58
C VAL A 20 15.26 31.67 -16.33
N GLY A 21 16.22 32.43 -15.79
CA GLY A 21 16.87 32.11 -14.51
C GLY A 21 15.88 32.03 -13.35
N GLN A 22 15.02 33.05 -13.22
CA GLN A 22 13.99 33.09 -12.17
C GLN A 22 12.97 31.95 -12.30
N ALA A 23 12.50 31.65 -13.52
CA ALA A 23 11.56 30.56 -13.78
C ALA A 23 12.19 29.19 -13.44
N THR A 24 13.44 28.97 -13.84
CA THR A 24 14.18 27.73 -13.51
C THR A 24 14.34 27.57 -12.00
N GLU A 25 14.61 28.67 -11.30
CA GLU A 25 14.74 28.68 -9.84
C GLU A 25 13.40 28.46 -9.12
N GLN A 26 12.30 29.00 -9.65
CA GLN A 26 10.94 28.72 -9.17
C GLN A 26 10.56 27.26 -9.37
N LEU A 27 10.80 26.69 -10.55
CA LEU A 27 10.56 25.28 -10.85
C LEU A 27 11.40 24.37 -9.93
N SER A 28 12.66 24.71 -9.71
CA SER A 28 13.54 23.98 -8.78
C SER A 28 13.04 24.05 -7.34
N ARG A 29 12.51 25.20 -6.90
CA ARG A 29 11.89 25.36 -5.59
C ARG A 29 10.62 24.53 -5.46
N LEU A 30 9.75 24.55 -6.47
CA LEU A 30 8.52 23.77 -6.50
C LEU A 30 8.80 22.27 -6.45
N ALA A 31 9.74 21.77 -7.26
CA ALA A 31 10.12 20.36 -7.26
C ALA A 31 10.62 19.90 -5.88
N ARG A 32 11.42 20.73 -5.19
CA ARG A 32 11.86 20.44 -3.82
C ARG A 32 10.70 20.42 -2.82
N GLN A 33 9.71 21.30 -2.98
CA GLN A 33 8.51 21.33 -2.14
C GLN A 33 7.63 20.11 -2.36
N GLU A 34 7.40 19.70 -3.61
CA GLU A 34 6.64 18.48 -3.93
C GLU A 34 7.30 17.23 -3.36
N VAL A 35 8.64 17.14 -3.42
CA VAL A 35 9.38 16.05 -2.77
C VAL A 35 9.24 16.10 -1.25
N ALA A 36 9.25 17.29 -0.64
CA ALA A 36 9.04 17.43 0.80
C ALA A 36 7.61 17.01 1.21
N LEU A 37 6.60 17.46 0.46
CA LEU A 37 5.21 17.10 0.67
C LEU A 37 4.99 15.59 0.51
N ALA A 38 5.53 14.99 -0.56
CA ALA A 38 5.45 13.56 -0.79
C ALA A 38 6.11 12.76 0.35
N LYS A 39 7.24 13.22 0.89
CA LYS A 39 7.89 12.60 2.05
C LYS A 39 6.99 12.66 3.30
N GLU A 40 6.33 13.79 3.55
CA GLU A 40 5.41 13.92 4.68
C GLU A 40 4.18 13.02 4.53
N GLU A 41 3.59 12.97 3.34
CA GLU A 41 2.43 12.11 3.06
C GLU A 41 2.80 10.63 3.18
N LEU A 42 3.96 10.22 2.64
CA LEU A 42 4.47 8.86 2.77
C LEU A 42 4.77 8.51 4.24
N ALA A 43 5.35 9.43 5.02
CA ALA A 43 5.57 9.23 6.44
C ALA A 43 4.23 9.09 7.21
N ALA A 44 3.23 9.91 6.88
CA ALA A 44 1.91 9.84 7.51
C ALA A 44 1.15 8.56 7.13
N LYS A 45 1.24 8.12 5.86
CA LYS A 45 0.70 6.82 5.40
C LYS A 45 1.43 5.67 6.07
N GLY A 46 2.76 5.72 6.13
CA GLY A 46 3.60 4.72 6.77
C GLY A 46 3.31 4.57 8.27
N ARG A 47 3.13 5.67 9.00
CA ARG A 47 2.73 5.64 10.41
C ARG A 47 1.34 5.03 10.61
N ARG A 48 0.36 5.39 9.77
CA ARG A 48 -0.99 4.83 9.83
C ARG A 48 -1.01 3.35 9.51
N ALA A 49 -0.34 2.95 8.43
CA ALA A 49 -0.17 1.55 8.04
C ALA A 49 0.59 0.75 9.11
N GLY A 50 1.65 1.31 9.68
CA GLY A 50 2.45 0.69 10.73
C GLY A 50 1.66 0.50 12.03
N ARG A 51 0.88 1.51 12.46
CA ARG A 51 0.01 1.37 13.65
C ARG A 51 -1.10 0.35 13.41
N GLY A 52 -1.76 0.40 12.25
CA GLY A 52 -2.81 -0.56 11.89
C GLY A 52 -2.26 -1.99 11.79
N GLY A 53 -1.15 -2.17 11.09
CA GLY A 53 -0.45 -3.45 10.96
C GLY A 53 0.04 -3.99 12.31
N GLY A 54 0.58 -3.13 13.17
CA GLY A 54 0.98 -3.49 14.53
C GLY A 54 -0.20 -3.92 15.40
N MET A 55 -1.32 -3.20 15.36
CA MET A 55 -2.54 -3.57 16.09
C MET A 55 -3.14 -4.89 15.59
N LEU A 56 -3.20 -5.11 14.27
CA LEU A 56 -3.66 -6.37 13.71
C LEU A 56 -2.72 -7.53 14.05
N GLY A 57 -1.41 -7.30 14.02
CA GLY A 57 -0.41 -8.28 14.44
C GLY A 57 -0.59 -8.68 15.92
N ALA A 58 -0.75 -7.69 16.81
CA ALA A 58 -1.02 -7.94 18.22
C ALA A 58 -2.34 -8.68 18.43
N ALA A 59 -3.42 -8.26 17.77
CA ALA A 59 -4.71 -8.95 17.82
C ALA A 59 -4.60 -10.41 17.36
N GLY A 60 -3.86 -10.67 16.28
CA GLY A 60 -3.58 -12.03 15.81
C GLY A 60 -2.80 -12.87 16.83
N ALA A 61 -1.80 -12.29 17.49
CA ALA A 61 -1.03 -12.97 18.53
C ALA A 61 -1.91 -13.32 19.75
N PHE A 62 -2.74 -12.39 20.22
CA PHE A 62 -3.69 -12.65 21.31
C PHE A 62 -4.75 -13.67 20.93
N ALA A 63 -5.28 -13.61 19.70
CA ALA A 63 -6.22 -14.60 19.19
C ALA A 63 -5.60 -16.00 19.13
N TYR A 64 -4.34 -16.10 18.71
CA TYR A 64 -3.61 -17.37 18.70
C TYR A 64 -3.40 -17.92 20.12
N ALA A 65 -2.96 -17.09 21.06
CA ALA A 65 -2.83 -17.50 22.46
C ALA A 65 -4.18 -17.94 23.06
N GLY A 66 -5.26 -17.21 22.77
CA GLY A 66 -6.62 -17.55 23.16
C GLY A 66 -7.09 -18.87 22.56
N LEU A 67 -6.74 -19.18 21.31
CA LEU A 67 -7.05 -20.46 20.67
C LEU A 67 -6.34 -21.63 21.38
N LEU A 68 -5.08 -21.47 21.78
CA LEU A 68 -4.35 -22.48 22.55
C LEU A 68 -4.99 -22.70 23.93
N ALA A 69 -5.35 -21.61 24.61
CA ALA A 69 -6.06 -21.69 25.88
C ALA A 69 -7.42 -22.41 25.73
N LEU A 70 -8.19 -22.06 24.71
CA LEU A 70 -9.48 -22.67 24.41
C LEU A 70 -9.35 -24.17 24.08
N ALA A 71 -8.30 -24.56 23.35
CA ALA A 71 -7.99 -25.96 23.10
C ALA A 71 -7.72 -26.71 24.41
N GLY A 72 -6.92 -26.12 25.31
CA GLY A 72 -6.68 -26.65 26.65
C GLY A 72 -7.98 -26.78 27.47
N THR A 73 -8.83 -25.75 27.46
CA THR A 73 -10.14 -25.78 28.12
C THR A 73 -11.03 -26.89 27.57
N GLY A 74 -11.12 -27.03 26.25
CA GLY A 74 -11.88 -28.09 25.61
C GLY A 74 -11.36 -29.48 25.97
N ALA A 75 -10.04 -29.66 25.99
CA ALA A 75 -9.43 -30.93 26.37
C ALA A 75 -9.70 -31.25 27.85
N ALA A 76 -9.57 -30.27 28.75
CA ALA A 76 -9.88 -30.42 30.17
C ALA A 76 -11.36 -30.76 30.40
N ALA A 77 -12.28 -30.10 29.69
CA ALA A 77 -13.71 -30.38 29.78
C ALA A 77 -14.06 -31.80 29.32
N LEU A 78 -13.49 -32.24 28.19
CA LEU A 78 -13.67 -33.62 27.70
C LEU A 78 -13.01 -34.65 28.62
N ALA A 79 -11.90 -34.30 29.27
CA ALA A 79 -11.22 -35.17 30.22
C ALA A 79 -12.04 -35.46 31.49
N LEU A 80 -13.14 -34.73 31.75
CA LEU A 80 -14.08 -35.05 32.83
C LEU A 80 -14.83 -36.37 32.58
N VAL A 81 -14.96 -36.78 31.32
CA VAL A 81 -15.72 -37.98 30.92
C VAL A 81 -14.92 -38.96 30.06
N LEU A 82 -13.73 -38.58 29.60
CA LEU A 82 -12.83 -39.40 28.77
C LEU A 82 -11.40 -39.43 29.33
N PRO A 83 -10.59 -40.44 28.98
CA PRO A 83 -9.15 -40.39 29.23
C PRO A 83 -8.49 -39.17 28.57
N VAL A 84 -7.53 -38.55 29.26
CA VAL A 84 -6.86 -37.31 28.82
C VAL A 84 -6.29 -37.42 27.40
N TRP A 85 -5.69 -38.57 27.05
CA TRP A 85 -5.11 -38.77 25.72
C TRP A 85 -6.16 -38.72 24.60
N LEU A 86 -7.36 -39.26 24.85
CA LEU A 86 -8.44 -39.29 23.86
C LEU A 86 -9.09 -37.91 23.73
N ALA A 87 -9.29 -37.21 24.86
CA ALA A 87 -9.75 -35.83 24.88
C ALA A 87 -8.82 -34.90 24.07
N ALA A 88 -7.51 -35.01 24.30
CA ALA A 88 -6.50 -34.24 23.54
C ALA A 88 -6.53 -34.57 22.05
N LEU A 89 -6.68 -35.85 21.67
CA LEU A 89 -6.77 -36.27 20.27
C LEU A 89 -7.99 -35.68 19.56
N ILE A 90 -9.16 -35.70 20.22
CA ILE A 90 -10.40 -35.14 19.68
C ILE A 90 -10.26 -33.64 19.43
N VAL A 91 -9.77 -32.88 20.42
CA VAL A 91 -9.58 -31.43 20.27
C VAL A 91 -8.58 -31.13 19.14
N THR A 92 -7.49 -31.89 19.08
CA THR A 92 -6.49 -31.76 18.02
C THR A 92 -7.10 -32.00 16.63
N ALA A 93 -7.90 -33.05 16.47
CA ALA A 93 -8.58 -33.35 15.22
C ALA A 93 -9.54 -32.21 14.80
N VAL A 94 -10.33 -31.67 15.74
CA VAL A 94 -11.22 -30.53 15.48
C VAL A 94 -10.42 -29.30 15.01
N LEU A 95 -9.31 -28.99 15.67
CA LEU A 95 -8.44 -27.87 15.27
C LEU A 95 -7.86 -28.07 13.87
N PHE A 96 -7.42 -29.28 13.50
CA PHE A 96 -6.94 -29.57 12.15
C PHE A 96 -8.02 -29.42 11.08
N VAL A 97 -9.26 -29.82 11.38
CA VAL A 97 -10.40 -29.59 10.47
C VAL A 97 -10.63 -28.10 10.26
N ILE A 98 -10.68 -27.31 11.33
CA ILE A 98 -10.83 -25.86 11.27
C ILE A 98 -9.68 -25.23 10.47
N ALA A 99 -8.43 -25.63 10.76
CA ALA A 99 -7.25 -25.15 10.04
C ALA A 99 -7.30 -25.49 8.54
N GLY A 100 -7.73 -26.71 8.19
CA GLY A 100 -7.91 -27.12 6.79
C GLY A 100 -8.95 -26.27 6.05
N VAL A 101 -10.11 -26.01 6.68
CA VAL A 101 -11.15 -25.15 6.11
C VAL A 101 -10.63 -23.71 5.93
N LEU A 102 -9.97 -23.16 6.95
CA LEU A 102 -9.38 -21.81 6.87
C LEU A 102 -8.29 -21.72 5.81
N ALA A 103 -7.46 -22.75 5.64
CA ALA A 103 -6.43 -22.78 4.60
C ALA A 103 -7.03 -22.76 3.19
N VAL A 104 -8.10 -23.54 2.96
CA VAL A 104 -8.81 -23.55 1.67
C VAL A 104 -9.51 -22.21 1.42
N ALA A 105 -10.23 -21.68 2.41
CA ALA A 105 -10.92 -20.39 2.31
C ALA A 105 -9.94 -19.23 2.10
N GLY A 106 -8.84 -19.21 2.84
CA GLY A 106 -7.76 -18.23 2.70
C GLY A 106 -7.11 -18.28 1.32
N ARG A 107 -6.85 -19.48 0.80
CA ARG A 107 -6.34 -19.67 -0.57
C ARG A 107 -7.34 -19.15 -1.61
N ALA A 108 -8.64 -19.39 -1.42
CA ALA A 108 -9.67 -18.88 -2.32
C ALA A 108 -9.76 -17.35 -2.31
N GLN A 109 -9.68 -16.73 -1.12
CA GLN A 109 -9.65 -15.28 -0.96
C GLN A 109 -8.40 -14.68 -1.63
N LEU A 110 -7.23 -15.28 -1.43
CA LEU A 110 -5.98 -14.80 -2.01
C LEU A 110 -6.01 -14.87 -3.55
N ARG A 111 -6.55 -15.96 -4.11
CA ARG A 111 -6.77 -16.09 -5.56
C ARG A 111 -7.72 -15.04 -6.12
N ARG A 112 -8.71 -14.56 -5.35
CA ARG A 112 -9.63 -13.50 -5.76
C ARG A 112 -9.05 -12.10 -5.59
N ALA A 113 -8.17 -11.91 -4.62
CA ALA A 113 -7.54 -10.63 -4.31
C ALA A 113 -6.26 -10.37 -5.13
N THR A 114 -5.70 -11.40 -5.76
CA THR A 114 -4.60 -11.22 -6.71
C THR A 114 -5.19 -10.64 -8.00
N PRO A 115 -4.70 -9.50 -8.52
CA PRO A 115 -5.05 -9.06 -9.87
C PRO A 115 -4.78 -10.21 -10.83
N ALA A 116 -5.63 -10.37 -11.86
CA ALA A 116 -5.39 -11.27 -12.96
C ALA A 116 -3.89 -11.37 -13.26
N THR A 117 -3.36 -12.60 -13.31
CA THR A 117 -1.94 -12.86 -13.52
C THR A 117 -1.39 -11.97 -14.63
N PRO A 118 -0.13 -11.49 -14.56
CA PRO A 118 0.45 -10.61 -15.56
C PRO A 118 0.25 -11.07 -17.00
N GLU A 119 0.02 -12.36 -17.24
CA GLU A 119 -0.37 -12.91 -18.54
C GLU A 119 -1.64 -12.28 -19.15
N GLU A 120 -2.69 -12.01 -18.35
CA GLU A 120 -3.90 -11.33 -18.84
C GLU A 120 -3.62 -9.84 -19.11
N ALA A 121 -2.84 -9.18 -18.24
CA ALA A 121 -2.44 -7.78 -18.43
C ALA A 121 -1.45 -7.59 -19.58
N LEU A 122 -0.57 -8.56 -19.83
CA LEU A 122 0.36 -8.58 -20.97
C LEU A 122 -0.39 -8.94 -22.27
N GLY A 123 -1.43 -9.77 -22.17
CA GLY A 123 -2.33 -10.09 -23.26
C GLY A 123 -3.11 -8.87 -23.74
N SER A 124 -3.67 -8.07 -22.81
CA SER A 124 -4.36 -6.83 -23.16
C SER A 124 -3.43 -5.79 -23.76
N VAL A 125 -2.21 -5.61 -23.22
CA VAL A 125 -1.21 -4.70 -23.79
C VAL A 125 -0.76 -5.13 -25.19
N LYS A 126 -0.59 -6.44 -25.44
CA LYS A 126 -0.27 -6.95 -26.79
C LYS A 126 -1.41 -6.72 -27.77
N ALA A 127 -2.65 -6.95 -27.35
CA ALA A 127 -3.84 -6.70 -28.17
C ALA A 127 -3.98 -5.21 -28.52
N ASP A 128 -3.77 -4.32 -27.55
CA ASP A 128 -3.81 -2.87 -27.76
C ASP A 128 -2.71 -2.40 -28.75
N VAL A 129 -1.51 -2.98 -28.67
CA VAL A 129 -0.40 -2.67 -29.61
C VAL A 129 -0.70 -3.19 -31.02
N GLU A 130 -1.34 -4.34 -31.14
CA GLU A 130 -1.70 -4.96 -32.42
C GLU A 130 -2.82 -4.18 -33.12
N GLU A 131 -3.79 -3.66 -32.35
CA GLU A 131 -4.83 -2.78 -32.85
C GLU A 131 -4.27 -1.44 -33.34
N ILE A 132 -3.33 -0.84 -32.60
CA ILE A 132 -2.66 0.41 -33.02
C ILE A 132 -1.83 0.19 -34.29
N LYS A 133 -1.10 -0.94 -34.40
CA LYS A 133 -0.37 -1.30 -35.63
C LYS A 133 -1.30 -1.53 -36.82
N GLY A 134 -2.45 -2.18 -36.61
CA GLY A 134 -3.45 -2.40 -37.65
C GLY A 134 -4.08 -1.11 -38.18
N ARG A 135 -4.20 -0.07 -37.34
CA ARG A 135 -4.69 1.26 -37.75
C ARG A 135 -3.63 2.11 -38.46
N ALA A 136 -2.34 1.86 -38.24
CA ALA A 136 -1.24 2.59 -38.87
C ALA A 136 -0.85 2.06 -40.27
N HIS A 137 -1.47 0.97 -40.72
CA HIS A 137 -1.21 0.34 -42.03
C HIS A 137 -2.35 0.51 -43.05
N ARG A 138 -3.34 1.37 -42.76
CA ARG A 138 -4.34 1.84 -43.73
C ARG A 138 -4.08 3.28 -44.15
#